data_AF-H1LQW2-F1
#
_entry.id   AF-H1LQW2-F1
#
_cell.length_a   1.000
_cell.length_b   1.000
_cell.length_c   1.000
_cell.angle_alpha   90.00
_cell.angle_beta   90.00
_cell.angle_gamma   90.00
#
_symmetry.space_group_name_H-M   'P 1'
#
loop_
_entity.id
_entity.type
_entity.pdbx_description
1 polymer ?
#
loop_
_entity_poly.entity_id
_entity_poly.type
_entity_poly.pdbx_seq_one_letter_code
_entity_poly.pdbx_strand_id
1 'polypeptide(L)'
;MQTSPITKIVIHCSATQNGKQLRTATQTAAERINDWHKQRGFQRLAGNYKAFNPHLQHIGYHFVIDTDGTVETGRKEGETGAHVKGHNLNSLGICLVGGITKDKRNHGEYTEAR
;
A
#
# COMPACT_ATOMS: atom_id res chain seq x y z
N MET A 1 22.53 11.49 -4.36
CA MET A 1 21.27 10.85 -3.90
C MET A 1 21.56 9.38 -3.72
N GLN A 2 21.58 8.88 -2.49
CA GLN A 2 21.88 7.46 -2.22
C GLN A 2 20.56 6.68 -2.28
N THR A 3 20.32 5.98 -3.39
CA THR A 3 19.24 5.00 -3.45
C THR A 3 19.74 3.74 -2.75
N SER A 4 19.05 3.29 -1.71
CA SER A 4 19.36 1.99 -1.12
C SER A 4 18.87 0.90 -2.10
N PRO A 5 19.68 -0.13 -2.38
CA PRO A 5 19.28 -1.18 -3.32
C PRO A 5 18.01 -1.87 -2.83
N ILE A 6 17.04 -2.05 -3.72
CA ILE A 6 15.85 -2.85 -3.45
C ILE A 6 16.23 -4.31 -3.68
N THR A 7 16.08 -5.14 -2.66
CA THR A 7 16.52 -6.55 -2.68
C THR A 7 15.37 -7.54 -2.49
N LYS A 8 14.18 -7.03 -2.13
CA LYS A 8 12.99 -7.85 -1.90
C LYS A 8 11.72 -7.10 -2.23
N ILE A 9 10.70 -7.85 -2.63
CA ILE A 9 9.33 -7.39 -2.76
C ILE A 9 8.50 -8.14 -1.74
N VAL A 10 7.66 -7.42 -1.00
CA VAL A 10 6.73 -7.97 -0.02
C VAL A 10 5.32 -7.66 -0.46
N ILE A 11 4.53 -8.71 -0.71
CA ILE A 11 3.13 -8.61 -1.11
C ILE A 11 2.23 -8.76 0.12
N HIS A 12 1.26 -7.85 0.25
CA HIS A 12 0.24 -7.84 1.29
C HIS A 12 -1.17 -7.79 0.67
N CYS A 13 -2.16 -8.06 1.51
CA CYS A 13 -3.54 -7.71 1.25
C CYS A 13 -4.00 -6.55 2.14
N SER A 14 -5.03 -5.82 1.74
CA SER A 14 -5.65 -4.74 2.54
C SER A 14 -6.59 -5.24 3.63
N ALA A 15 -6.87 -6.55 3.67
CA ALA A 15 -7.89 -7.18 4.51
C ALA A 15 -9.29 -6.57 4.28
N THR A 16 -9.60 -6.27 3.02
CA THR A 16 -10.93 -5.80 2.57
C THR A 16 -11.63 -6.89 1.79
N GLN A 17 -12.96 -6.77 1.64
CA GLN A 17 -13.74 -7.79 0.93
C GLN A 17 -13.22 -7.99 -0.51
N ASN A 18 -13.00 -9.24 -0.90
CA ASN A 18 -12.62 -9.60 -2.28
C ASN A 18 -13.60 -9.04 -3.31
N GLY A 19 -13.07 -8.68 -4.49
CA GLY A 19 -13.84 -8.20 -5.64
C GLY A 19 -14.49 -6.82 -5.46
N LYS A 20 -14.30 -6.15 -4.32
CA LYS A 20 -14.82 -4.80 -4.09
C LYS A 20 -13.72 -3.77 -4.21
N GLN A 21 -13.95 -2.81 -5.11
CA GLN A 21 -13.07 -1.66 -5.25
C GLN A 21 -12.91 -0.93 -3.93
N LEU A 22 -11.68 -0.58 -3.60
CA LEU A 22 -11.41 0.23 -2.43
C LEU A 22 -11.59 1.71 -2.74
N ARG A 23 -11.24 2.19 -3.94
CA ARG A 23 -11.49 3.59 -4.31
C ARG A 23 -12.97 3.98 -4.16
N THR A 24 -13.20 5.28 -3.98
CA THR A 24 -14.52 5.91 -4.06
C THR A 24 -14.54 6.92 -5.22
N ALA A 25 -15.65 7.65 -5.37
CA ALA A 25 -15.73 8.76 -6.32
C ALA A 25 -14.73 9.89 -6.05
N THR A 26 -14.22 10.01 -4.82
CA THR A 26 -13.38 11.15 -4.39
C THR A 26 -12.03 10.74 -3.81
N GLN A 27 -11.78 9.45 -3.60
CA GLN A 27 -10.53 8.94 -3.03
C GLN A 27 -10.05 7.70 -3.78
N THR A 28 -8.76 7.63 -4.06
CA THR A 28 -8.05 6.43 -4.52
C THR A 28 -7.97 5.37 -3.42
N ALA A 29 -7.60 4.13 -3.78
CA ALA A 29 -7.36 3.09 -2.78
C ALA A 29 -6.20 3.48 -1.83
N ALA A 30 -5.14 4.09 -2.36
CA ALA A 30 -4.02 4.59 -1.57
C ALA A 30 -4.43 5.68 -0.56
N GLU A 31 -5.29 6.64 -0.92
CA GLU A 31 -5.77 7.66 0.00
C GLU A 31 -6.58 7.07 1.16
N ARG A 32 -7.43 6.09 0.89
CA ARG A 32 -8.18 5.41 1.96
C ARG A 32 -7.28 4.63 2.91
N ILE A 33 -6.29 3.90 2.38
CA ILE A 33 -5.31 3.19 3.22
C ILE A 33 -4.47 4.19 4.01
N ASN A 34 -4.12 5.34 3.42
CA ASN A 34 -3.44 6.42 4.11
C ASN A 34 -4.25 6.92 5.32
N ASP A 35 -5.57 7.10 5.18
CA ASP A 35 -6.43 7.49 6.30
C ASP A 35 -6.45 6.43 7.41
N TRP A 36 -6.51 5.14 7.06
CA TRP A 36 -6.42 4.06 8.04
C TRP A 36 -5.06 4.01 8.74
N HIS A 37 -3.98 4.24 8.00
CA HIS A 37 -2.63 4.29 8.57
C HIS A 37 -2.43 5.53 9.46
N LYS A 38 -3.05 6.66 9.11
CA LYS A 38 -3.09 7.86 9.96
C LYS A 38 -3.71 7.56 11.31
N GLN A 39 -4.86 6.86 11.33
CA GLN A 39 -5.53 6.44 12.58
C GLN A 39 -4.65 5.53 13.44
N ARG A 40 -3.73 4.78 12.81
CA ARG A 40 -2.76 3.90 13.49
C ARG A 40 -1.44 4.59 13.85
N GLY A 41 -1.33 5.90 13.63
CA GLY A 41 -0.14 6.68 13.98
C GLY A 41 1.05 6.51 13.04
N PHE A 42 0.84 6.00 11.83
CA PHE A 42 1.92 5.87 10.84
C PHE A 42 2.34 7.27 10.38
N GLN A 43 3.64 7.45 10.10
CA GLN A 43 4.18 8.72 9.67
C GLN A 43 5.18 8.52 8.53
N ARG A 44 5.21 9.48 7.61
CA ARG A 44 6.28 9.67 6.63
C ARG A 44 7.06 10.93 6.99
N LEU A 45 8.36 10.91 6.70
CA LEU A 45 9.19 12.10 6.87
C LEU A 45 8.69 13.21 5.93
N ALA A 46 8.63 14.45 6.45
CA ALA A 46 8.13 15.61 5.71
C ALA A 46 8.82 15.82 4.36
N GLY A 47 10.14 15.63 4.30
CA GLY A 47 10.89 15.72 3.04
C GLY A 47 10.44 14.69 2.00
N ASN A 48 10.12 13.47 2.43
CA ASN A 48 9.76 12.37 1.53
C ASN A 48 8.39 12.58 0.91
N TYR A 49 7.36 12.83 1.72
CA TYR A 49 6.01 12.99 1.16
C TYR A 49 5.86 14.31 0.40
N LYS A 50 6.49 15.41 0.84
CA LYS A 50 6.46 16.68 0.09
C LYS A 50 7.09 16.54 -1.30
N ALA A 51 8.16 15.74 -1.43
CA ALA A 51 8.80 15.49 -2.72
C ALA A 51 8.07 14.44 -3.57
N PHE A 52 7.29 13.53 -2.97
CA PHE A 52 6.59 12.46 -3.67
C PHE A 52 5.30 12.06 -2.94
N ASN A 53 4.16 12.31 -3.59
CA ASN A 53 2.81 12.14 -3.07
C ASN A 53 2.53 12.96 -1.80
N PRO A 54 2.41 14.31 -1.91
CA PRO A 54 2.26 15.22 -0.77
C PRO A 54 0.96 15.02 0.04
N HIS A 55 -0.05 14.40 -0.57
CA HIS A 55 -1.33 14.06 0.06
C HIS A 55 -1.27 12.76 0.88
N LEU A 56 -0.25 11.90 0.68
CA LEU A 56 -0.13 10.59 1.35
C LEU A 56 0.87 10.62 2.51
N GLN A 57 0.55 11.30 3.61
CA GLN A 57 1.50 11.52 4.72
C GLN A 57 1.71 10.30 5.63
N HIS A 58 0.89 9.25 5.51
CA HIS A 58 0.79 8.14 6.44
C HIS A 58 0.85 6.75 5.77
N ILE A 59 0.69 6.67 4.45
CA ILE A 59 0.72 5.40 3.71
C ILE A 59 1.98 4.57 4.05
N GLY A 60 1.79 3.26 4.22
CA GLY A 60 2.85 2.34 4.63
C GLY A 60 3.46 1.57 3.48
N TYR A 61 2.78 1.52 2.34
CA TYR A 61 3.14 0.78 1.15
C TYR A 61 3.79 1.68 0.10
N HIS A 62 4.52 1.06 -0.82
CA HIS A 62 5.08 1.71 -2.00
C HIS A 62 4.08 1.72 -3.15
N PHE A 63 3.28 0.66 -3.25
CA PHE A 63 2.23 0.52 -4.25
C PHE A 63 0.96 -0.04 -3.62
N VAL A 64 -0.18 0.41 -4.12
CA VAL A 64 -1.50 -0.16 -3.86
C VAL A 64 -2.08 -0.56 -5.22
N ILE A 65 -2.69 -1.72 -5.30
CA ILE A 65 -3.35 -2.20 -6.52
C ILE A 65 -4.81 -2.49 -6.17
N ASP A 66 -5.72 -1.71 -6.74
CA ASP A 66 -7.17 -1.90 -6.55
C ASP A 66 -7.70 -3.09 -7.38
N THR A 67 -8.94 -3.51 -7.14
CA THR A 67 -9.51 -4.74 -7.73
C THR A 67 -9.76 -4.63 -9.24
N ASP A 68 -9.70 -3.43 -9.83
CA ASP A 68 -9.75 -3.23 -11.28
C ASP A 68 -8.36 -3.20 -11.95
N GLY A 69 -7.30 -3.42 -11.18
CA GLY A 69 -5.92 -3.39 -11.66
C GLY A 69 -5.31 -1.99 -11.69
N THR A 70 -6.04 -0.94 -11.26
CA THR A 70 -5.45 0.39 -11.07
C THR A 70 -4.29 0.29 -10.09
N VAL A 71 -3.15 0.88 -10.45
CA VAL A 71 -1.95 0.93 -9.61
C VAL A 71 -1.74 2.35 -9.12
N GLU A 72 -1.78 2.54 -7.80
CA GLU A 72 -1.48 3.82 -7.15
C GLU A 72 -0.14 3.76 -6.43
N THR A 73 0.64 4.84 -6.56
CA THR A 73 1.91 4.98 -5.86
C THR A 73 1.69 5.49 -4.43
N GLY A 74 2.52 5.03 -3.51
CA GLY A 74 2.54 5.43 -2.11
C GLY A 74 3.85 6.09 -1.73
N ARG A 75 4.66 5.41 -0.90
CA ARG A 75 6.06 5.79 -0.62
C ARG A 75 6.90 5.66 -1.89
N LYS A 76 7.86 6.57 -2.07
CA LYS A 76 8.76 6.53 -3.25
C LYS A 76 9.63 5.28 -3.18
N GLU A 77 9.98 4.68 -4.32
CA GLU A 77 10.99 3.62 -4.36
C GLU A 77 12.30 4.09 -3.71
N GLY A 78 12.85 3.26 -2.81
CA GLY A 78 14.02 3.60 -1.99
C GLY A 78 13.70 4.37 -0.70
N GLU A 79 12.47 4.87 -0.50
CA GLU A 79 11.98 5.29 0.82
C GLU A 79 11.75 4.05 1.71
N THR A 80 12.10 4.09 3.00
CA THR A 80 11.77 2.96 3.88
C THR A 80 10.25 2.84 4.08
N GLY A 81 9.72 1.64 3.86
CA GLY A 81 8.31 1.30 4.04
C GLY A 81 7.84 1.26 5.50
N ALA A 82 6.55 0.99 5.71
CA ALA A 82 5.96 0.69 7.01
C ALA A 82 4.94 -0.47 6.93
N HIS A 83 5.28 -1.52 6.16
CA HIS A 83 4.39 -2.64 5.85
C HIS A 83 4.74 -3.92 6.62
N VAL A 84 6.01 -4.15 6.97
CA VAL A 84 6.45 -5.30 7.79
C VAL A 84 7.56 -4.93 8.75
N LYS A 85 7.30 -5.13 10.05
CA LYS A 85 8.31 -4.95 11.11
C LYS A 85 9.54 -5.82 10.83
N GLY A 86 10.73 -5.22 10.85
CA GLY A 86 11.99 -5.92 10.58
C GLY A 86 12.32 -6.11 9.09
N HIS A 87 11.39 -5.84 8.17
CA HIS A 87 11.60 -6.06 6.74
C HIS A 87 11.38 -4.83 5.85
N ASN A 88 11.09 -3.64 6.39
CA ASN A 88 10.82 -2.44 5.59
C ASN A 88 12.03 -1.87 4.83
N LEU A 89 13.25 -2.09 5.32
CA LEU A 89 14.46 -1.59 4.68
C LEU A 89 14.78 -2.42 3.44
N ASN A 90 15.23 -1.75 2.37
CA ASN A 90 15.64 -2.36 1.10
C ASN A 90 14.53 -3.22 0.45
N SER A 91 13.27 -2.85 0.65
CA SER A 91 12.10 -3.54 0.11
C SER A 91 11.09 -2.64 -0.53
N LEU A 92 10.38 -3.19 -1.52
CA LEU A 92 9.09 -2.66 -1.94
C LEU A 92 7.97 -3.41 -1.23
N GLY A 93 6.95 -2.66 -0.82
CA GLY A 93 5.74 -3.18 -0.20
C GLY A 93 4.57 -2.89 -1.11
N ILE A 94 3.89 -3.93 -1.58
CA ILE A 94 2.75 -3.83 -2.51
C ILE A 94 1.52 -4.36 -1.79
N CYS A 95 0.48 -3.54 -1.71
CA CYS A 95 -0.81 -3.93 -1.13
C CYS A 95 -1.81 -4.23 -2.25
N LEU A 96 -2.27 -5.48 -2.33
CA LEU A 96 -3.38 -5.87 -3.19
C LEU A 96 -4.70 -5.65 -2.43
N VAL A 97 -5.62 -4.90 -3.02
CA VAL A 97 -6.94 -4.71 -2.42
C VAL A 97 -7.68 -6.05 -2.38
N GLY A 98 -8.21 -6.42 -1.22
CA GLY A 98 -8.88 -7.69 -0.98
C GLY A 98 -8.28 -8.44 0.22
N GLY A 99 -8.47 -9.76 0.22
CA GLY A 99 -7.87 -10.69 1.18
C GLY A 99 -8.82 -11.25 2.23
N ILE A 100 -10.10 -10.85 2.22
CA ILE A 100 -11.13 -11.48 3.05
C ILE A 100 -12.42 -11.79 2.29
N THR A 101 -13.09 -12.86 2.70
CA THR A 101 -14.43 -13.23 2.22
C THR A 101 -15.50 -12.26 2.75
N LYS A 102 -16.73 -12.37 2.21
CA LYS A 102 -17.91 -11.65 2.74
C LYS A 102 -18.14 -11.89 4.24
N ASP A 103 -17.79 -13.08 4.72
CA ASP A 103 -17.90 -13.49 6.13
C ASP A 103 -16.64 -13.14 6.96
N LYS A 104 -15.77 -12.26 6.43
CA LYS A 104 -14.56 -11.76 7.10
C LYS A 104 -13.52 -12.84 7.44
N ARG A 105 -13.46 -13.93 6.66
CA ARG A 105 -12.39 -14.93 6.78
C ARG A 105 -11.27 -14.61 5.81
N ASN A 106 -10.02 -14.88 6.21
CA ASN A 106 -8.85 -14.68 5.35
C ASN A 106 -8.92 -15.59 4.13
N HIS A 107 -8.97 -14.99 2.94
CA HIS A 107 -8.95 -15.67 1.65
C HIS A 107 -8.66 -14.63 0.56
N GLY A 108 -7.60 -14.83 -0.22
CA GLY A 108 -7.29 -13.96 -1.35
C GLY A 108 -7.89 -14.50 -2.65
N GLU A 109 -8.66 -13.67 -3.35
CA GLU A 109 -9.14 -13.94 -4.71
C GLU A 109 -8.48 -12.92 -5.64
N TYR A 110 -7.35 -13.31 -6.24
CA TYR A 110 -6.58 -12.48 -7.15
C TYR A 110 -6.55 -13.12 -8.53
N THR A 111 -6.42 -12.29 -9.57
CA THR A 111 -6.38 -12.76 -10.96
C THR A 111 -5.18 -13.67 -11.21
N GLU A 112 -5.43 -14.78 -11.91
CA GLU A 112 -4.36 -15.68 -12.34
C GLU A 112 -3.48 -15.04 -13.41
N ALA A 113 -2.22 -15.47 -13.47
CA ALA A 113 -1.31 -15.10 -14.55
C ALA A 113 -1.84 -15.69 -15.87
N ARG A 114 -1.87 -14.86 -16.92
CA ARG A 114 -2.15 -15.31 -18.30
C ARG A 114 -0.87 -15.70 -19.02
#